data_AF-A0A840KHD3-F1
#
_entry.id   AF-A0A840KHD3-F1
#
_cell.length_a   1.000
_cell.length_b   1.000
_cell.length_c   1.000
_cell.angle_alpha   90.00
_cell.angle_beta   90.00
_cell.angle_gamma   90.00
#
_symmetry.space_group_name_H-M   'P 1'
#
loop_
_entity.id
_entity.type
_entity.pdbx_description
1 polymer ?
#
loop_
_entity_poly.entity_id
_entity_poly.type
_entity_poly.pdbx_seq_one_letter_code
_entity_poly.pdbx_strand_id
1 'polypeptide(L)'
;MGIFDFFKSDENKKPSIDLTDFKFLSDDHTRIENGRPTNANNKGAWRGIRVKTSDNATFFITMYNMNENHPVWGDNIQMAEKKMKVVEENNDKTVLRGFGTDAMGVSFADYGLTLHKSNINVIKVTLHMHDRNIDIVYEKAENKTQSSKLDNYSKSDSFENFIERFRTMAMPEKMQIAIQTDLINNQGAAAYENGNIELAIEKFQQALKIMPINDDALINLCRCTPLKTKKRN
;
A
#
# COMPACT_ATOMS: atom_id res chain seq x y z
N MET A 1 -14.67 52.40 17.03
CA MET A 1 -14.07 51.07 17.26
C MET A 1 -15.14 50.15 17.80
N GLY A 2 -15.35 48.99 17.18
CA GLY A 2 -16.38 48.04 17.60
C GLY A 2 -16.56 46.85 16.66
N ILE A 3 -15.55 45.96 16.64
CA ILE A 3 -15.63 44.49 16.69
C ILE A 3 -16.40 43.64 15.65
N PHE A 4 -16.89 44.17 14.53
CA PHE A 4 -17.56 43.34 13.50
C PHE A 4 -16.69 43.05 12.27
N ASP A 5 -15.47 42.56 12.48
CA ASP A 5 -14.56 42.11 11.42
C ASP A 5 -13.86 40.83 11.85
N PHE A 6 -14.57 39.68 11.90
CA PHE A 6 -13.90 38.36 11.88
C PHE A 6 -14.85 37.20 11.56
N PHE A 7 -15.55 37.26 10.43
CA PHE A 7 -16.03 36.04 9.78
C PHE A 7 -15.56 36.05 8.33
N LYS A 8 -14.24 35.97 8.14
CA LYS A 8 -13.64 35.47 6.91
C LYS A 8 -13.34 33.99 7.10
N SER A 9 -14.14 33.19 6.41
CA SER A 9 -13.77 31.95 5.71
C SER A 9 -12.81 31.00 6.42
N ASP A 10 -13.33 29.84 6.83
CA ASP A 10 -12.55 28.60 6.73
C ASP A 10 -13.44 27.47 6.14
N GLU A 11 -14.14 27.80 5.06
CA GLU A 11 -14.62 26.81 4.11
C GLU A 11 -13.42 26.31 3.30
N ASN A 12 -12.72 25.29 3.82
CA ASN A 12 -12.01 24.23 3.09
C ASN A 12 -11.04 23.47 4.00
N LYS A 13 -11.52 22.73 5.01
CA LYS A 13 -10.74 21.62 5.56
C LYS A 13 -11.09 20.32 4.85
N LYS A 14 -10.75 20.26 3.56
CA LYS A 14 -10.46 18.99 2.91
C LYS A 14 -9.16 18.46 3.54
N PRO A 15 -9.04 17.16 3.86
CA PRO A 15 -7.75 16.59 4.26
C PRO A 15 -6.71 16.91 3.17
N SER A 16 -5.52 17.39 3.57
CA SER A 16 -4.60 18.03 2.61
C SER A 16 -3.93 17.03 1.67
N ILE A 17 -4.03 15.72 1.96
CA ILE A 17 -3.48 14.60 1.18
C ILE A 17 -4.44 13.41 1.31
N ASP A 18 -4.75 12.75 0.19
CA ASP A 18 -5.50 11.49 0.20
C ASP A 18 -4.57 10.34 0.63
N LEU A 19 -4.92 9.71 1.75
CA LEU A 19 -4.17 8.61 2.35
C LEU A 19 -4.85 7.24 2.14
N THR A 20 -5.89 7.16 1.31
CA THR A 20 -6.64 5.91 1.04
C THR A 20 -5.69 4.79 0.59
N ASP A 21 -4.76 5.10 -0.33
CA ASP A 21 -3.65 4.23 -0.72
C ASP A 21 -2.40 5.04 -1.09
N PHE A 22 -1.88 5.80 -0.12
CA PHE A 22 -0.72 6.68 -0.33
C PHE A 22 0.59 5.87 -0.41
N LYS A 23 1.45 6.25 -1.35
CA LYS A 23 2.72 5.58 -1.65
C LYS A 23 3.85 6.60 -1.65
N PHE A 24 4.93 6.29 -0.96
CA PHE A 24 6.14 7.11 -0.94
C PHE A 24 7.35 6.25 -1.28
N LEU A 25 8.16 6.72 -2.23
CA LEU A 25 9.38 6.04 -2.66
C LEU A 25 10.58 6.90 -2.34
N SER A 26 11.57 6.26 -1.75
CA SER A 26 12.81 6.86 -1.32
C SER A 26 13.98 6.03 -1.83
N ASP A 27 15.03 6.68 -2.30
CA ASP A 27 16.28 6.05 -2.73
C ASP A 27 17.42 6.29 -1.73
N ASP A 28 17.14 6.99 -0.63
CA ASP A 28 18.12 7.33 0.39
C ASP A 28 17.46 7.49 1.76
N HIS A 29 18.18 7.15 2.82
CA HIS A 29 17.69 7.36 4.17
C HIS A 29 18.79 7.68 5.16
N THR A 30 18.48 8.57 6.11
CA THR A 30 19.37 8.89 7.22
C THR A 30 18.79 8.34 8.51
N ARG A 31 19.54 7.48 9.19
CA ARG A 31 19.22 7.05 10.55
C ARG A 31 19.74 8.08 11.54
N ILE A 32 18.90 8.46 12.48
CA ILE A 32 19.19 9.38 13.58
C ILE A 32 19.00 8.59 14.87
N GLU A 33 20.04 8.46 15.66
CA GLU A 33 20.00 7.78 16.97
C GLU A 33 20.26 8.81 18.05
N ASN A 34 19.37 8.89 19.04
CA ASN A 34 19.49 9.88 20.12
C ASN A 34 19.70 11.32 19.60
N GLY A 35 18.99 11.67 18.53
CA GLY A 35 19.07 12.99 17.89
C GLY A 35 20.33 13.22 17.04
N ARG A 36 21.20 12.22 16.85
CA ARG A 36 22.43 12.35 16.05
C ARG A 36 22.37 11.47 14.80
N PRO A 37 22.64 12.02 13.60
CA PRO A 37 22.67 11.24 12.38
C PRO A 37 23.84 10.25 12.39
N THR A 38 23.62 9.07 11.82
CA THR A 38 24.67 8.07 11.57
C THR A 38 25.42 8.37 10.27
N ASN A 39 26.72 8.07 10.21
CA ASN A 39 27.55 8.30 9.02
C ASN A 39 27.40 7.24 7.90
N ALA A 40 26.34 6.44 7.93
CA ALA A 40 26.10 5.43 6.91
C ALA A 40 25.65 6.09 5.59
N ASN A 41 26.31 5.75 4.48
CA ASN A 41 25.83 6.13 3.15
C ASN A 41 24.77 5.12 2.71
N ASN A 42 23.52 5.56 2.64
CA ASN A 42 22.38 4.73 2.24
C ASN A 42 21.83 5.12 0.87
N LYS A 43 22.55 5.94 0.09
CA LYS A 43 22.13 6.30 -1.26
C LYS A 43 22.07 5.03 -2.12
N GLY A 44 20.94 4.82 -2.79
CA GLY A 44 20.62 3.59 -3.52
C GLY A 44 19.97 2.49 -2.67
N ALA A 45 19.72 2.72 -1.38
CA ALA A 45 18.94 1.80 -0.53
C ALA A 45 17.45 2.10 -0.69
N TRP A 46 16.85 1.61 -1.77
CA TRP A 46 15.48 1.97 -2.12
C TRP A 46 14.45 1.39 -1.14
N ARG A 47 13.52 2.23 -0.69
CA ARG A 47 12.44 1.90 0.24
C ARG A 47 11.10 2.44 -0.24
N GLY A 48 10.09 1.59 -0.17
CA GLY A 48 8.70 1.97 -0.37
C GLY A 48 7.98 2.05 0.97
N ILE A 49 7.25 3.14 1.22
CA ILE A 49 6.32 3.27 2.33
C ILE A 49 4.91 3.33 1.76
N ARG A 50 4.03 2.44 2.23
CA ARG A 50 2.60 2.45 1.89
C ARG A 50 1.79 2.81 3.13
N VAL A 51 0.86 3.73 2.96
CA VAL A 51 -0.17 4.07 3.95
C VAL A 51 -1.53 3.76 3.34
N LYS A 52 -2.33 2.92 4.00
CA LYS A 52 -3.71 2.62 3.60
C LYS A 52 -4.70 3.04 4.66
N THR A 53 -5.88 3.47 4.25
CA THR A 53 -7.05 3.59 5.13
C THR A 53 -8.32 3.30 4.34
N SER A 54 -9.36 2.85 5.04
CA SER A 54 -10.72 2.71 4.51
C SER A 54 -11.70 3.68 5.16
N ASP A 55 -11.33 4.28 6.29
CA ASP A 55 -12.23 5.05 7.17
C ASP A 55 -11.66 6.42 7.56
N ASN A 56 -10.43 6.76 7.12
CA ASN A 56 -9.67 7.95 7.51
C ASN A 56 -9.43 8.11 9.01
N ALA A 57 -9.70 7.08 9.82
CA ALA A 57 -9.48 7.06 11.27
C ALA A 57 -8.34 6.11 11.64
N THR A 58 -8.28 4.96 10.96
CA THR A 58 -7.26 3.93 11.13
C THR A 58 -6.40 3.84 9.89
N PHE A 59 -5.09 3.91 10.09
CA PHE A 59 -4.10 3.83 9.03
C PHE A 59 -3.23 2.60 9.21
N PHE A 60 -2.91 1.95 8.11
CA PHE A 60 -2.06 0.77 8.07
C PHE A 60 -0.79 1.11 7.28
N ILE A 61 0.35 1.08 7.98
CA ILE A 61 1.65 1.48 7.45
C ILE A 61 2.51 0.24 7.26
N THR A 62 3.02 0.03 6.03
CA THR A 62 3.94 -1.06 5.71
C THR A 62 5.15 -0.51 4.98
N MET A 63 6.34 -1.08 5.22
CA MET A 63 7.55 -0.73 4.50
C MET A 63 8.13 -1.90 3.72
N TYR A 64 8.67 -1.58 2.55
CA TYR A 64 9.18 -2.55 1.59
C TYR A 64 10.62 -2.23 1.22
N ASN A 65 11.43 -3.28 1.05
CA ASN A 65 12.74 -3.20 0.42
C ASN A 65 12.55 -3.30 -1.11
N MET A 66 13.07 -2.32 -1.85
CA MET A 66 12.85 -2.21 -3.29
C MET A 66 14.06 -2.65 -4.14
N ASN A 67 15.15 -3.10 -3.51
CA ASN A 67 16.38 -3.50 -4.20
C ASN A 67 16.33 -4.93 -4.80
N GLU A 68 15.23 -5.67 -4.60
CA GLU A 68 15.02 -7.05 -5.08
C GLU A 68 13.65 -7.21 -5.77
N ASN A 69 13.35 -8.39 -6.33
CA ASN A 69 12.25 -8.58 -7.28
C ASN A 69 10.88 -8.18 -6.71
N HIS A 70 10.23 -7.19 -7.32
CA HIS A 70 9.03 -6.58 -6.78
C HIS A 70 7.99 -6.27 -7.88
N PRO A 71 6.99 -7.15 -8.09
CA PRO A 71 6.02 -6.98 -9.17
C PRO A 71 4.90 -5.98 -8.90
N VAL A 72 4.62 -5.66 -7.62
CA VAL A 72 3.78 -4.55 -7.09
C VAL A 72 4.08 -4.30 -5.59
N TRP A 73 4.32 -5.35 -4.78
CA TRP A 73 4.96 -5.25 -3.43
C TRP A 73 5.61 -6.51 -2.84
N GLY A 74 5.36 -7.71 -3.40
CA GLY A 74 6.14 -8.95 -3.14
C GLY A 74 6.32 -9.36 -1.65
N ASP A 75 7.14 -10.38 -1.40
CA ASP A 75 7.53 -10.84 -0.05
C ASP A 75 8.63 -9.96 0.59
N ASN A 76 8.97 -8.83 -0.01
CA ASN A 76 10.04 -7.92 0.43
C ASN A 76 9.58 -6.94 1.52
N ILE A 77 8.69 -7.39 2.41
CA ILE A 77 8.24 -6.62 3.56
C ILE A 77 9.43 -6.45 4.50
N GLN A 78 9.93 -5.22 4.61
CA GLN A 78 10.99 -4.88 5.56
C GLN A 78 10.42 -4.54 6.93
N MET A 79 9.22 -3.95 6.97
CA MET A 79 8.48 -3.70 8.21
C MET A 79 7.04 -4.16 8.01
N ALA A 80 6.63 -5.13 8.82
CA ALA A 80 5.26 -5.60 8.88
C ALA A 80 4.28 -4.46 9.18
N GLU A 81 3.03 -4.64 8.75
CA GLU A 81 1.99 -3.63 8.87
C GLU A 81 1.82 -3.15 10.33
N LYS A 82 1.80 -1.83 10.53
CA LYS A 82 1.59 -1.18 11.83
C LYS A 82 0.32 -0.34 11.77
N LYS A 83 -0.56 -0.56 12.75
CA LYS A 83 -1.81 0.20 12.91
C LYS A 83 -1.52 1.54 13.58
N MET A 84 -1.91 2.65 12.95
CA MET A 84 -1.67 4.02 13.44
C MET A 84 -2.90 4.92 13.29
N LYS A 85 -2.91 6.01 14.07
CA LYS A 85 -3.91 7.08 13.99
C LYS A 85 -3.21 8.43 13.84
N VAL A 86 -3.86 9.39 13.19
CA VAL A 86 -3.37 10.78 13.14
C VAL A 86 -3.42 11.39 14.54
N VAL A 87 -2.32 12.01 14.97
CA VAL A 87 -2.20 12.72 16.26
C VAL A 87 -1.92 14.21 16.08
N GLU A 88 -1.41 14.61 14.92
CA GLU A 88 -1.20 16.01 14.56
C GLU A 88 -1.34 16.16 13.04
N GLU A 89 -2.04 17.19 12.59
CA GLU A 89 -2.09 17.56 11.19
C GLU A 89 -2.10 19.08 11.04
N ASN A 90 -1.17 19.59 10.23
CA ASN A 90 -1.09 20.99 9.85
C ASN A 90 -0.61 21.08 8.38
N ASN A 91 -0.36 22.28 7.86
CA ASN A 91 0.04 22.44 6.45
C ASN A 91 1.42 21.83 6.13
N ASP A 92 2.31 21.76 7.12
CA ASP A 92 3.70 21.35 6.94
C ASP A 92 3.92 19.87 7.23
N LYS A 93 3.03 19.22 8.01
CA LYS A 93 3.16 17.81 8.35
C LYS A 93 1.86 17.14 8.77
N THR A 94 1.85 15.82 8.62
CA THR A 94 0.87 14.92 9.23
C THR A 94 1.63 13.89 10.06
N VAL A 95 1.31 13.79 11.34
CA VAL A 95 1.96 12.89 12.31
C VAL A 95 0.99 11.78 12.68
N LEU A 96 1.43 10.54 12.51
CA LEU A 96 0.72 9.34 12.89
C LEU A 96 1.43 8.64 14.04
N ARG A 97 0.66 8.11 15.00
CA ARG A 97 1.18 7.31 16.11
C ARG A 97 0.52 5.94 16.11
N GLY A 98 1.33 4.90 16.31
CA GLY A 98 0.83 3.54 16.43
C GLY A 98 -0.03 3.32 17.66
N PHE A 99 -1.00 2.41 17.57
CA PHE A 99 -1.88 2.06 18.68
C PHE A 99 -2.38 0.62 18.56
N GLY A 100 -2.61 -0.01 19.72
CA GLY A 100 -2.94 -1.43 19.79
C GLY A 100 -1.71 -2.32 19.73
N THR A 101 -1.92 -3.61 19.53
CA THR A 101 -0.87 -4.64 19.49
C THR A 101 -1.05 -5.54 18.28
N ASP A 102 0.01 -6.23 17.88
CA ASP A 102 -0.12 -7.36 16.94
C ASP A 102 -0.63 -8.63 17.65
N ALA A 103 -0.77 -9.71 16.88
CA ALA A 103 -1.24 -11.01 17.38
C ALA A 103 -0.31 -11.64 18.42
N MET A 104 0.95 -11.22 18.49
CA MET A 104 1.94 -11.67 19.48
C MET A 104 2.02 -10.74 20.70
N GLY A 105 1.20 -9.69 20.75
CA GLY A 105 1.16 -8.73 21.85
C GLY A 105 2.19 -7.61 21.77
N VAL A 106 2.93 -7.47 20.66
CA VAL A 106 3.89 -6.38 20.48
C VAL A 106 3.13 -5.09 20.20
N SER A 107 3.44 -4.05 20.97
CA SER A 107 2.79 -2.75 20.87
C SER A 107 3.11 -2.06 19.55
N PHE A 108 2.09 -1.51 18.89
CA PHE A 108 2.29 -0.59 17.78
C PHE A 108 2.69 0.80 18.26
N ALA A 109 2.47 1.13 19.54
CA ALA A 109 2.77 2.45 20.09
C ALA A 109 4.27 2.78 20.09
N ASP A 110 5.14 1.78 19.91
CA ASP A 110 6.58 1.99 19.75
C ASP A 110 6.93 2.63 18.39
N TYR A 111 5.97 2.68 17.46
CA TYR A 111 6.15 3.22 16.13
C TYR A 111 5.32 4.49 15.88
N GLY A 112 5.86 5.38 15.07
CA GLY A 112 5.17 6.55 14.53
C GLY A 112 5.64 6.87 13.11
N LEU A 113 4.87 7.69 12.39
CA LEU A 113 5.21 8.13 11.04
C LEU A 113 4.90 9.62 10.89
N THR A 114 5.85 10.42 10.45
CA THR A 114 5.61 11.82 10.07
C THR A 114 5.76 12.00 8.57
N LEU A 115 4.71 12.48 7.91
CA LEU A 115 4.72 12.91 6.52
C LEU A 115 5.03 14.41 6.51
N HIS A 116 6.19 14.81 5.98
CA HIS A 116 6.58 16.22 5.85
C HIS A 116 6.14 16.73 4.48
N LYS A 117 5.37 17.81 4.50
CA LYS A 117 4.66 18.38 3.36
C LYS A 117 5.30 19.68 2.92
N SER A 118 5.31 19.91 1.62
CA SER A 118 5.50 21.20 0.99
C SER A 118 4.31 21.43 0.07
N ASN A 119 3.39 22.29 0.49
CA ASN A 119 2.04 22.41 -0.07
C ASN A 119 1.28 21.07 0.02
N ILE A 120 0.93 20.48 -1.13
CA ILE A 120 0.19 19.21 -1.24
C ILE A 120 1.15 18.00 -1.36
N ASN A 121 2.44 18.25 -1.58
CA ASN A 121 3.41 17.19 -1.85
C ASN A 121 4.12 16.76 -0.57
N VAL A 122 4.10 15.46 -0.26
CA VAL A 122 5.03 14.89 0.72
C VAL A 122 6.42 14.85 0.09
N ILE A 123 7.37 15.54 0.71
CA ILE A 123 8.78 15.62 0.25
C ILE A 123 9.70 14.71 1.04
N LYS A 124 9.27 14.30 2.25
CA LYS A 124 10.08 13.53 3.18
C LYS A 124 9.16 12.78 4.13
N VAL A 125 9.57 11.58 4.53
CA VAL A 125 8.85 10.76 5.52
C VAL A 125 9.82 10.39 6.64
N THR A 126 9.38 10.49 7.89
CA THR A 126 10.17 10.04 9.05
C THR A 126 9.45 8.88 9.71
N LEU A 127 10.12 7.72 9.80
CA LEU A 127 9.70 6.63 10.67
C LEU A 127 10.31 6.88 12.06
N HIS A 128 9.47 6.83 13.08
CA HIS A 128 9.87 6.95 14.47
C HIS A 128 9.81 5.59 15.15
N MET A 129 10.90 5.16 15.79
CA MET A 129 10.98 4.02 16.70
C MET A 129 11.21 4.55 18.12
N HIS A 130 10.12 4.82 18.81
CA HIS A 130 10.08 5.55 20.08
C HIS A 130 10.69 4.76 21.24
N ASP A 131 10.60 3.43 21.21
CA ASP A 131 11.22 2.52 22.19
C ASP A 131 12.75 2.62 22.20
N ARG A 132 13.34 2.92 21.04
CA ARG A 132 14.80 2.94 20.83
C ARG A 132 15.37 4.35 20.68
N ASN A 133 14.50 5.38 20.64
CA ASN A 133 14.89 6.75 20.33
C ASN A 133 15.64 6.86 18.99
N ILE A 134 15.09 6.18 17.97
CA ILE A 134 15.62 6.16 16.60
C ILE A 134 14.59 6.77 15.67
N ASP A 135 15.06 7.69 14.82
CA ASP A 135 14.33 8.15 13.66
C ASP A 135 15.03 7.67 12.38
N ILE A 136 14.25 7.30 11.37
CA ILE A 136 14.76 7.06 10.03
C ILE A 136 14.07 8.01 9.08
N VAL A 137 14.86 8.88 8.47
CA VAL A 137 14.40 9.94 7.58
C VAL A 137 14.58 9.48 6.15
N TYR A 138 13.48 9.37 5.41
CA TYR A 138 13.41 8.98 4.00
C TYR A 138 13.14 10.22 3.15
N GLU A 139 14.06 10.53 2.25
CA GLU A 139 13.90 11.63 1.30
C GLU A 139 13.20 11.15 0.03
N LYS A 140 12.38 12.00 -0.58
CA LYS A 140 11.67 11.62 -1.81
C LYS A 140 12.69 11.44 -2.93
N ALA A 141 12.63 10.30 -3.62
CA ALA A 141 13.54 10.04 -4.74
C ALA A 141 13.30 11.04 -5.89
N GLU A 142 14.37 11.65 -6.42
CA GLU A 142 14.29 12.63 -7.51
C GLU A 142 14.20 11.99 -8.91
N ASN A 143 14.42 10.66 -9.01
CA ASN A 143 14.63 9.99 -10.28
C ASN A 143 13.32 9.67 -11.03
N LYS A 144 12.99 10.51 -12.02
CA LYS A 144 11.78 10.44 -12.87
C LYS A 144 11.58 9.10 -13.59
N THR A 145 12.62 8.31 -13.88
CA THR A 145 12.48 7.08 -14.69
C THR A 145 11.92 5.89 -13.88
N GLN A 146 12.07 5.91 -12.55
CA GLN A 146 11.49 4.92 -11.61
C GLN A 146 10.32 5.51 -10.82
N SER A 147 10.35 6.82 -10.54
CA SER A 147 9.21 7.58 -10.04
C SER A 147 8.05 7.60 -11.05
N SER A 148 8.30 7.73 -12.37
CA SER A 148 7.25 7.61 -13.40
C SER A 148 6.70 6.19 -13.58
N LYS A 149 7.48 5.14 -13.24
CA LYS A 149 6.94 3.79 -13.10
C LYS A 149 5.98 3.69 -11.91
N LEU A 150 6.15 4.51 -10.86
CA LEU A 150 5.29 4.55 -9.68
C LEU A 150 4.07 5.50 -9.82
N ASP A 151 4.23 6.62 -10.53
CA ASP A 151 3.14 7.57 -10.82
C ASP A 151 2.17 7.03 -11.89
N ASN A 152 2.69 6.27 -12.88
CA ASN A 152 1.83 5.43 -13.74
C ASN A 152 1.19 4.27 -12.96
N TYR A 153 1.66 4.00 -11.75
CA TYR A 153 1.15 2.97 -10.85
C TYR A 153 0.04 3.46 -9.93
N SER A 154 -0.15 4.76 -9.76
CA SER A 154 -1.41 5.29 -9.22
C SER A 154 -2.60 4.98 -10.15
N LYS A 155 -2.33 4.54 -11.40
CA LYS A 155 -3.26 3.93 -12.36
C LYS A 155 -3.06 2.41 -12.56
N SER A 156 -2.13 1.74 -11.85
CA SER A 156 -1.69 0.37 -12.16
C SER A 156 -2.74 -0.72 -12.02
N ASP A 157 -3.81 -0.45 -11.28
CA ASP A 157 -4.77 -1.49 -10.94
C ASP A 157 -5.92 -1.59 -11.95
N SER A 158 -5.86 -0.81 -13.03
CA SER A 158 -6.79 -1.00 -14.14
C SER A 158 -6.43 -2.28 -14.91
N PHE A 159 -7.45 -3.08 -15.19
CA PHE A 159 -7.39 -4.27 -16.04
C PHE A 159 -6.56 -4.04 -17.32
N GLU A 160 -6.74 -2.89 -17.97
CA GLU A 160 -6.03 -2.53 -19.21
C GLU A 160 -4.50 -2.48 -19.04
N ASN A 161 -4.01 -1.97 -17.92
CA ASN A 161 -2.58 -1.90 -17.64
C ASN A 161 -1.98 -3.29 -17.35
N PHE A 162 -2.73 -4.17 -16.69
CA PHE A 162 -2.32 -5.57 -16.56
C PHE A 162 -2.19 -6.21 -17.95
N ILE A 163 -3.15 -5.97 -18.84
CA ILE A 163 -3.15 -6.54 -20.20
C ILE A 163 -1.95 -6.06 -21.01
N GLU A 164 -1.62 -4.77 -20.97
CA GLU A 164 -0.46 -4.23 -21.69
C GLU A 164 0.87 -4.82 -21.17
N ARG A 165 1.03 -4.89 -19.84
CA ARG A 165 2.20 -5.52 -19.20
C ARG A 165 2.29 -7.00 -19.53
N PHE A 166 1.18 -7.72 -19.42
CA PHE A 166 1.13 -9.14 -19.72
C PHE A 166 1.44 -9.38 -21.20
N ARG A 167 0.96 -8.55 -22.14
CA ARG A 167 1.33 -8.68 -23.57
C ARG A 167 2.83 -8.51 -23.79
N THR A 168 3.43 -7.48 -23.20
CA THR A 168 4.84 -7.10 -23.40
C THR A 168 5.85 -7.96 -22.61
N MET A 169 5.38 -8.77 -21.67
CA MET A 169 6.19 -9.65 -20.82
C MET A 169 6.88 -10.79 -21.59
N ALA A 170 8.06 -11.20 -21.10
CA ALA A 170 8.80 -12.34 -21.63
C ALA A 170 8.06 -13.67 -21.37
N MET A 171 8.20 -14.63 -22.29
CA MET A 171 7.48 -15.92 -22.21
C MET A 171 7.73 -16.71 -20.92
N PRO A 172 8.96 -16.78 -20.36
CA PRO A 172 9.18 -17.48 -19.10
C PRO A 172 8.37 -16.90 -17.94
N GLU A 173 8.26 -15.58 -17.85
CA GLU A 173 7.52 -14.89 -16.79
C GLU A 173 6.00 -15.10 -16.95
N LYS A 174 5.49 -15.03 -18.19
CA LYS A 174 4.08 -15.38 -18.50
C LYS A 174 3.73 -16.79 -18.04
N MET A 175 4.64 -17.74 -18.30
CA MET A 175 4.45 -19.13 -17.92
C MET A 175 4.42 -19.31 -16.40
N GLN A 176 5.27 -18.61 -15.66
CA GLN A 176 5.24 -18.65 -14.19
C GLN A 176 3.93 -18.11 -13.63
N ILE A 177 3.44 -16.98 -14.16
CA ILE A 177 2.14 -16.40 -13.76
C ILE A 177 1.00 -17.39 -14.06
N ALA A 178 0.97 -17.96 -15.26
CA ALA A 178 -0.06 -18.93 -15.66
C ALA A 178 -0.06 -20.16 -14.74
N ILE A 179 1.10 -20.81 -14.55
CA ILE A 179 1.25 -21.99 -13.67
C ILE A 179 0.77 -21.68 -12.24
N GLN A 180 1.19 -20.53 -11.70
CA GLN A 180 0.80 -20.14 -10.35
C GLN A 180 -0.72 -19.94 -10.26
N THR A 181 -1.32 -19.27 -11.24
CA THR A 181 -2.76 -19.01 -11.25
C THR A 181 -3.57 -20.28 -11.42
N ASP A 182 -3.11 -21.21 -12.25
CA ASP A 182 -3.77 -22.48 -12.52
C ASP A 182 -3.73 -23.39 -11.28
N LEU A 183 -2.59 -23.42 -10.58
CA LEU A 183 -2.47 -24.17 -9.32
C LEU A 183 -3.50 -23.68 -8.28
N ILE A 184 -3.64 -22.37 -8.13
CA ILE A 184 -4.59 -21.77 -7.18
C ILE A 184 -6.03 -22.01 -7.64
N ASN A 185 -6.32 -21.89 -8.94
CA ASN A 185 -7.62 -22.23 -9.51
C ASN A 185 -7.99 -23.70 -9.25
N ASN A 186 -7.05 -24.63 -9.42
CA ASN A 186 -7.25 -26.05 -9.17
C ASN A 186 -7.53 -26.34 -7.68
N GLN A 187 -6.91 -25.59 -6.76
CA GLN A 187 -7.27 -25.66 -5.32
C GLN A 187 -8.72 -25.22 -5.08
N GLY A 188 -9.16 -24.16 -5.76
CA GLY A 188 -10.55 -23.71 -5.69
C GLY A 188 -11.53 -24.73 -6.25
N ALA A 189 -11.19 -25.36 -7.39
CA ALA A 189 -12.00 -26.41 -7.99
C ALA A 189 -12.14 -27.63 -7.06
N ALA A 190 -11.04 -28.07 -6.46
CA ALA A 190 -11.07 -29.14 -5.46
C ALA A 190 -11.89 -28.76 -4.22
N ALA A 191 -11.80 -27.52 -3.75
CA ALA A 191 -12.64 -27.04 -2.64
C ALA A 191 -14.14 -27.04 -3.00
N TYR A 192 -14.47 -26.63 -4.22
CA TYR A 192 -15.84 -26.63 -4.75
C TYR A 192 -16.41 -28.05 -4.84
N GLU A 193 -15.63 -29.01 -5.37
CA GLU A 193 -16.01 -30.42 -5.44
C GLU A 193 -16.26 -31.02 -4.05
N ASN A 194 -15.51 -30.58 -3.04
CA ASN A 194 -15.71 -30.95 -1.64
C ASN A 194 -16.85 -30.20 -0.93
N GLY A 195 -17.60 -29.37 -1.65
CA GLY A 195 -18.72 -28.59 -1.10
C GLY A 195 -18.30 -27.38 -0.26
N ASN A 196 -17.00 -27.08 -0.16
CA ASN A 196 -16.50 -25.90 0.55
C ASN A 196 -16.51 -24.67 -0.37
N ILE A 197 -17.70 -24.11 -0.56
CA ILE A 197 -17.93 -23.00 -1.49
C ILE A 197 -17.20 -21.73 -1.07
N GLU A 198 -17.08 -21.44 0.23
CA GLU A 198 -16.37 -20.26 0.72
C GLU A 198 -14.88 -20.31 0.37
N LEU A 199 -14.22 -21.45 0.63
CA LEU A 199 -12.82 -21.65 0.26
C LEU A 199 -12.63 -21.64 -1.26
N ALA A 200 -13.58 -22.19 -2.02
CA ALA A 200 -13.54 -22.15 -3.48
C ALA A 200 -13.54 -20.70 -4.00
N ILE A 201 -14.47 -19.86 -3.51
CA ILE A 201 -14.55 -18.43 -3.85
C ILE A 201 -13.25 -17.72 -3.49
N GLU A 202 -12.71 -17.95 -2.29
CA GLU A 202 -11.44 -17.35 -1.85
C GLU A 202 -10.30 -17.67 -2.82
N LYS A 203 -10.18 -18.94 -3.22
CA LYS A 203 -9.13 -19.40 -4.13
C LYS A 203 -9.27 -18.84 -5.53
N PHE A 204 -10.47 -18.80 -6.10
CA PHE A 204 -10.68 -18.17 -7.41
C PHE A 204 -10.36 -16.67 -7.36
N GLN A 205 -10.74 -15.96 -6.30
CA GLN A 205 -10.36 -14.55 -6.13
C GLN A 205 -8.85 -14.37 -5.98
N GLN A 206 -8.14 -15.28 -5.32
CA GLN A 206 -6.67 -15.26 -5.24
C GLN A 206 -6.04 -15.43 -6.64
N ALA A 207 -6.53 -16.36 -7.46
CA ALA A 207 -6.05 -16.53 -8.84
C ALA A 207 -6.27 -15.26 -9.68
N LEU A 208 -7.44 -14.63 -9.57
CA LEU A 208 -7.79 -13.41 -10.31
C LEU A 208 -7.03 -12.16 -9.86
N LYS A 209 -6.54 -12.12 -8.61
CA LYS A 209 -5.62 -11.05 -8.16
C LYS A 209 -4.26 -11.15 -8.84
N ILE A 210 -3.83 -12.35 -9.22
CA ILE A 210 -2.54 -12.59 -9.88
C ILE A 210 -2.68 -12.43 -11.39
N MET A 211 -3.72 -13.03 -11.98
CA MET A 211 -4.05 -12.91 -13.41
C MET A 211 -5.55 -12.61 -13.58
N PRO A 212 -5.91 -11.32 -13.69
CA PRO A 212 -7.32 -10.90 -13.86
C PRO A 212 -8.02 -11.44 -15.11
N ILE A 213 -7.27 -12.02 -16.05
CA ILE A 213 -7.76 -12.68 -17.27
C ILE A 213 -7.62 -14.21 -17.24
N ASN A 214 -7.52 -14.82 -16.06
CA ASN A 214 -7.58 -16.28 -15.98
C ASN A 214 -9.04 -16.71 -16.20
N ASP A 215 -9.34 -17.19 -17.41
CA ASP A 215 -10.68 -17.55 -17.84
C ASP A 215 -11.30 -18.65 -16.97
N ASP A 216 -10.51 -19.65 -16.57
CA ASP A 216 -10.97 -20.75 -15.72
C ASP A 216 -11.40 -20.26 -14.34
N ALA A 217 -10.60 -19.39 -13.72
CA ALA A 217 -10.93 -18.81 -12.41
C ALA A 217 -12.18 -17.92 -12.48
N LEU A 218 -12.37 -17.15 -13.56
CA LEU A 218 -13.58 -16.36 -13.78
C LEU A 218 -14.82 -17.25 -13.90
N ILE A 219 -14.73 -18.31 -14.71
CA ILE A 219 -15.83 -19.27 -14.92
C ILE A 219 -16.18 -19.97 -13.61
N ASN A 220 -15.17 -20.44 -12.88
CA ASN A 220 -15.39 -21.17 -11.64
C ASN A 220 -15.93 -20.28 -10.52
N LEU A 221 -15.50 -19.01 -10.44
CA LEU A 221 -16.09 -18.05 -9.53
C LEU A 221 -17.57 -17.79 -9.85
N CYS A 222 -17.91 -17.64 -11.14
CA CYS A 222 -19.31 -17.51 -11.57
C CYS A 222 -20.17 -18.70 -11.14
N ARG A 223 -19.62 -19.93 -11.17
CA ARG A 223 -20.33 -21.14 -10.71
C ARG A 223 -20.60 -21.13 -9.20
N CYS A 224 -19.71 -20.54 -8.41
CA CYS A 224 -19.87 -20.44 -6.96
C CYS A 224 -20.88 -19.37 -6.54
N THR A 225 -21.06 -18.32 -7.35
CA THR A 225 -21.97 -17.23 -7.04
C THR A 225 -23.36 -17.47 -7.65
N PRO A 226 -24.45 -17.49 -6.87
CA PRO A 226 -25.78 -17.61 -7.45
C PRO A 226 -26.08 -16.38 -8.32
N LEU A 227 -26.37 -16.61 -9.61
CA LEU A 227 -26.90 -15.58 -10.49
C LEU A 227 -28.21 -15.05 -9.89
N LYS A 228 -28.21 -13.80 -9.40
CA LYS A 228 -29.45 -13.07 -9.16
C LYS A 228 -30.12 -12.88 -10.53
N THR A 229 -30.96 -13.82 -10.92
CA THR A 229 -31.87 -13.64 -12.04
C THR A 229 -32.77 -12.47 -11.68
N LYS A 230 -32.52 -11.30 -12.29
CA LYS A 230 -33.54 -10.24 -12.35
C LYS A 230 -34.75 -10.88 -13.00
N LYS A 231 -35.79 -11.17 -12.21
CA LYS A 231 -37.14 -11.40 -12.74
C LYS A 231 -37.45 -10.18 -13.61
N ARG A 232 -37.58 -10.40 -14.92
CA ARG A 232 -38.19 -9.41 -15.82
C ARG A 232 -39.64 -9.31 -15.38
N ASN A 233 -39.99 -8.22 -14.71
CA ASN A 233 -41.37 -7.78 -14.57
C ASN A 233 -41.77 -7.08 -15.86
#